data_AF-A0A0J7IPC6-F1
#
_entry.id   AF-A0A0J7IPC6-F1
#
_cell.length_a   1.000
_cell.length_b   1.000
_cell.length_c   1.000
_cell.angle_alpha   90.00
_cell.angle_beta   90.00
_cell.angle_gamma   90.00
#
_symmetry.space_group_name_H-M   'P 1'
#
loop_
_entity.id
_entity.type
_entity.pdbx_description
1 polymer ?
#
loop_
_entity_poly.entity_id
_entity_poly.type
_entity_poly.pdbx_seq_one_letter_code
_entity_poly.pdbx_strand_id
1 'polypeptide(L)'
;MEIGQKFNTLTLKEYFFYIDNYKKYKDFNTLGLYRSIVENEKLALDEKLTVREYAHKTFKKTFDFLQLKDPKTFVEVEYLGQELTKGDEQKIWDDIRKSQQSILEDKKIKHRNFGEYSKHNCGYDTCVWNGIMVRQGSWLAESSMHFDSDKNKYQQKLKSDKRKSDRKRERQIIDREFETE
;
A
#
# COMPACT_ATOMS: atom_id res chain seq x y z
N MET A 1 -19.44 -5.98 24.56
CA MET A 1 -18.59 -6.95 25.27
C MET A 1 -17.15 -6.74 24.81
N GLU A 2 -16.19 -7.34 25.49
CA GLU A 2 -14.79 -7.39 25.04
C GLU A 2 -14.40 -8.86 24.87
N ILE A 3 -13.45 -9.15 23.98
CA ILE A 3 -12.97 -10.51 23.70
C ILE A 3 -12.08 -10.97 24.86
N GLY A 4 -11.24 -10.07 25.38
CA GLY A 4 -10.40 -10.32 26.56
C GLY A 4 -9.22 -11.29 26.33
N GLN A 5 -8.98 -11.70 25.08
CA GLN A 5 -7.86 -12.57 24.70
C GLN A 5 -7.33 -12.24 23.31
N LYS A 6 -6.10 -12.64 23.01
CA LYS A 6 -5.47 -12.42 21.70
C LYS A 6 -6.02 -13.42 20.68
N PHE A 7 -6.25 -12.97 19.45
CA PHE A 7 -6.76 -13.87 18.40
C PHE A 7 -5.81 -15.03 18.09
N ASN A 8 -4.49 -14.84 18.19
CA ASN A 8 -3.50 -15.86 17.84
C ASN A 8 -3.41 -17.01 18.86
N THR A 9 -4.17 -16.95 19.96
CA THR A 9 -4.28 -18.05 20.93
C THR A 9 -5.55 -18.87 20.77
N LEU A 10 -6.44 -18.48 19.86
CA LEU A 10 -7.74 -19.10 19.64
C LEU A 10 -7.63 -20.44 18.93
N THR A 11 -8.58 -21.31 19.25
CA THR A 11 -8.89 -22.53 18.51
C THR A 11 -9.77 -22.22 17.28
N LEU A 12 -9.88 -23.17 16.35
CA LEU A 12 -10.73 -23.05 15.17
C LEU A 12 -12.18 -22.67 15.50
N LYS A 13 -12.75 -23.32 16.53
CA LYS A 13 -14.14 -23.07 16.98
C LYS A 13 -14.31 -21.67 17.54
N GLU A 14 -13.32 -21.17 18.29
CA GLU A 14 -13.36 -19.82 18.83
C GLU A 14 -13.26 -18.76 17.73
N TYR A 15 -12.43 -18.98 16.70
CA TYR A 15 -12.40 -18.08 15.54
C TYR A 15 -13.79 -17.92 14.92
N PHE A 16 -14.49 -19.02 14.62
CA PHE A 16 -15.83 -18.95 14.04
C PHE A 16 -16.81 -18.25 14.98
N PHE A 17 -16.77 -18.58 16.27
CA PHE A 17 -17.61 -17.94 17.26
C PHE A 17 -17.43 -16.42 17.30
N TYR A 18 -16.19 -15.92 17.33
CA TYR A 18 -15.93 -14.48 17.36
C TYR A 18 -16.23 -13.80 16.02
N ILE A 19 -15.99 -14.47 14.88
CA ILE A 19 -16.35 -13.95 13.55
C ILE A 19 -17.87 -13.77 13.45
N ASP A 20 -18.66 -14.76 13.85
CA ASP A 20 -20.12 -14.70 13.80
C ASP A 20 -20.69 -13.61 14.73
N ASN A 21 -20.00 -13.35 15.84
CA ASN A 21 -20.43 -12.42 16.87
C ASN A 21 -19.67 -11.09 16.85
N TYR A 22 -18.92 -10.77 15.79
CA TYR A 22 -17.95 -9.67 15.77
C TYR A 22 -18.53 -8.31 16.23
N LYS A 23 -19.78 -8.01 15.86
CA LYS A 23 -20.47 -6.76 16.23
C LYS A 23 -20.71 -6.60 17.74
N LYS A 24 -20.69 -7.68 18.51
CA LYS A 24 -20.90 -7.66 19.96
C LYS A 24 -19.65 -7.22 20.72
N TYR A 25 -18.49 -7.24 20.07
CA TYR A 25 -17.18 -7.00 20.68
C TYR A 25 -16.62 -5.65 20.26
N LYS A 26 -16.38 -4.78 21.24
CA LYS A 26 -15.87 -3.42 21.01
C LYS A 26 -14.42 -3.41 20.53
N ASP A 27 -13.66 -4.39 20.98
CA ASP A 27 -12.24 -4.61 20.71
C ASP A 27 -11.99 -5.54 19.50
N PHE A 28 -13.03 -5.93 18.76
CA PHE A 28 -12.85 -6.75 17.57
C PHE A 28 -12.12 -5.96 16.47
N ASN A 29 -10.91 -6.41 16.15
CA ASN A 29 -10.07 -5.81 15.13
C ASN A 29 -9.87 -6.78 13.96
N THR A 30 -10.44 -6.47 12.79
CA THR A 30 -10.31 -7.29 11.58
C THR A 30 -8.86 -7.44 11.10
N LEU A 31 -8.02 -6.41 11.24
CA LEU A 31 -6.59 -6.54 10.91
C LEU A 31 -5.90 -7.51 11.87
N GLY A 32 -6.19 -7.39 13.17
CA GLY A 32 -5.68 -8.29 14.19
C GLY A 32 -6.13 -9.73 13.97
N LEU A 33 -7.37 -9.94 13.52
CA LEU A 33 -7.90 -11.24 13.11
C LEU A 33 -7.05 -11.83 11.98
N TYR A 34 -6.82 -11.10 10.89
CA TYR A 34 -6.06 -11.62 9.75
C TYR A 34 -4.59 -11.92 10.09
N ARG A 35 -3.90 -11.01 10.78
CA ARG A 35 -2.52 -11.25 11.27
C ARG A 35 -2.43 -12.51 12.12
N SER A 36 -3.41 -12.70 13.00
CA SER A 36 -3.42 -13.84 13.90
C SER A 36 -3.54 -15.19 13.19
N ILE A 37 -4.15 -15.26 12.00
CA ILE A 37 -4.23 -16.52 11.23
C ILE A 37 -2.82 -17.03 10.91
N VAL A 38 -1.93 -16.12 10.52
CA VAL A 38 -0.53 -16.44 10.18
C VAL A 38 0.23 -16.77 11.47
N GLU A 39 0.09 -15.93 12.50
CA GLU A 39 0.83 -16.00 13.77
C GLU A 39 0.38 -17.14 14.71
N ASN A 40 -0.77 -17.77 14.48
CA ASN A 40 -1.30 -18.78 15.40
C ASN A 40 -0.58 -20.13 15.21
N GLU A 41 0.18 -20.56 16.21
CA GLU A 41 0.93 -21.82 16.21
C GLU A 41 0.07 -23.04 16.57
N LYS A 42 -1.14 -22.84 17.13
CA LYS A 42 -2.04 -23.94 17.52
C LYS A 42 -2.82 -24.51 16.34
N LEU A 43 -3.00 -23.71 15.29
CA LEU A 43 -3.74 -24.11 14.10
C LEU A 43 -2.82 -24.80 13.09
N ALA A 44 -3.27 -25.95 12.59
CA ALA A 44 -2.68 -26.56 11.41
C ALA A 44 -2.97 -25.71 10.15
N LEU A 45 -2.21 -25.93 9.07
CA LEU A 45 -2.33 -25.11 7.85
C LEU A 45 -3.74 -25.15 7.25
N ASP A 46 -4.37 -26.32 7.22
CA ASP A 46 -5.74 -26.53 6.77
C ASP A 46 -6.76 -25.77 7.63
N GLU A 47 -6.57 -25.76 8.95
CA GLU A 47 -7.39 -24.96 9.86
C GLU A 47 -7.21 -23.47 9.61
N LYS A 48 -5.98 -22.99 9.41
CA LYS A 48 -5.71 -21.58 9.08
C LYS A 48 -6.39 -21.16 7.78
N LEU A 49 -6.30 -21.99 6.74
CA LEU A 49 -7.00 -21.77 5.47
C LEU A 49 -8.52 -21.74 5.68
N THR A 50 -9.05 -22.63 6.52
CA THR A 50 -10.47 -22.65 6.84
C THR A 50 -10.92 -21.38 7.56
N VAL A 51 -10.14 -20.89 8.53
CA VAL A 51 -10.41 -19.61 9.20
C VAL A 51 -10.37 -18.45 8.20
N ARG A 52 -9.38 -18.43 7.30
CA ARG A 52 -9.28 -17.39 6.26
C ARG A 52 -10.51 -17.35 5.38
N GLU A 53 -10.91 -18.49 4.81
CA GLU A 53 -12.10 -18.57 3.95
C GLU A 53 -13.38 -18.18 4.72
N TYR A 54 -13.47 -18.57 5.99
CA TYR A 54 -14.59 -18.17 6.84
C TYR A 54 -14.62 -16.66 7.07
N ALA A 55 -13.48 -16.06 7.40
CA ALA A 55 -13.36 -14.61 7.60
C ALA A 55 -13.67 -13.83 6.31
N HIS A 56 -13.26 -14.32 5.13
CA HIS A 56 -13.56 -13.69 3.85
C HIS A 56 -15.06 -13.55 3.59
N LYS A 57 -15.90 -14.50 4.02
CA LYS A 57 -17.35 -14.40 3.85
C LYS A 57 -17.93 -13.11 4.43
N THR A 58 -17.35 -12.61 5.52
CA THR A 58 -17.83 -11.42 6.22
C THR A 58 -16.95 -10.18 5.96
N PHE A 59 -15.64 -10.37 5.86
CA PHE A 59 -14.66 -9.28 5.92
C PHE A 59 -13.85 -9.08 4.64
N LYS A 60 -14.19 -9.73 3.51
CA LYS A 60 -13.40 -9.63 2.27
C LYS A 60 -13.11 -8.19 1.84
N LYS A 61 -14.09 -7.29 1.89
CA LYS A 61 -13.87 -5.87 1.56
C LYS A 61 -12.83 -5.18 2.46
N THR A 62 -12.82 -5.52 3.75
CA THR A 62 -11.84 -5.00 4.71
C THR A 62 -10.47 -5.62 4.46
N PHE A 63 -10.45 -6.91 4.13
CA PHE A 63 -9.24 -7.64 3.75
C PHE A 63 -8.59 -7.07 2.49
N ASP A 64 -9.36 -6.83 1.42
CA ASP A 64 -8.83 -6.27 0.17
C ASP A 64 -8.25 -4.87 0.40
N PHE A 65 -8.80 -4.11 1.37
CA PHE A 65 -8.26 -2.81 1.76
C PHE A 65 -6.93 -2.90 2.54
N LEU A 66 -6.56 -4.09 3.05
CA LEU A 66 -5.24 -4.31 3.64
C LEU A 66 -4.13 -4.11 2.65
N GLN A 67 -4.36 -4.30 1.34
CA GLN A 67 -3.37 -3.95 0.32
C GLN A 67 -2.85 -2.52 0.53
N LEU A 68 -3.70 -1.56 0.91
CA LEU A 68 -3.26 -0.17 1.18
C LEU A 68 -2.73 0.05 2.60
N LYS A 69 -3.31 -0.62 3.59
CA LYS A 69 -3.04 -0.38 5.02
C LYS A 69 -1.83 -1.16 5.53
N ASP A 70 -1.70 -2.40 5.11
CA ASP A 70 -0.73 -3.39 5.54
C ASP A 70 -0.58 -4.48 4.46
N PRO A 71 0.14 -4.18 3.37
CA PRO A 71 0.27 -5.11 2.25
C PRO A 71 1.02 -6.38 2.62
N LYS A 72 1.89 -6.35 3.64
CA LYS A 72 2.58 -7.54 4.13
C LYS A 72 1.58 -8.57 4.67
N THR A 73 0.70 -8.14 5.59
CA THR A 73 -0.37 -9.02 6.11
C THR A 73 -1.26 -9.52 4.98
N PHE A 74 -1.58 -8.67 4.00
CA PHE A 74 -2.36 -9.09 2.84
C PHE A 74 -1.69 -10.25 2.09
N VAL A 75 -0.40 -10.13 1.76
CA VAL A 75 0.37 -11.18 1.06
C VAL A 75 0.42 -12.46 1.88
N GLU A 76 0.81 -12.38 3.16
CA GLU A 76 0.98 -13.56 4.01
C GLU A 76 -0.32 -14.36 4.18
N VAL A 77 -1.48 -13.69 4.16
CA VAL A 77 -2.79 -14.34 4.26
C VAL A 77 -3.30 -14.85 2.91
N GLU A 78 -3.17 -14.05 1.84
CA GLU A 78 -3.65 -14.42 0.49
C GLU A 78 -2.89 -15.65 -0.03
N TYR A 79 -1.56 -15.65 0.14
CA TYR A 79 -0.67 -16.72 -0.31
C TYR A 79 -0.32 -17.73 0.79
N LEU A 80 -1.14 -17.77 1.86
CA LEU A 80 -0.93 -18.67 2.98
C LEU A 80 -0.77 -20.13 2.53
N GLY A 81 0.32 -20.77 2.95
CA GLY A 81 0.62 -22.17 2.62
C GLY A 81 1.26 -22.38 1.25
N GLN A 82 1.58 -21.31 0.51
CA GLN A 82 2.28 -21.39 -0.77
C GLN A 82 3.77 -21.12 -0.57
N GLU A 83 4.62 -21.93 -1.21
CA GLU A 83 6.04 -21.59 -1.35
C GLU A 83 6.19 -20.60 -2.51
N LEU A 84 6.64 -19.38 -2.20
CA LEU A 84 6.84 -18.33 -3.18
C LEU A 84 8.33 -18.27 -3.57
N THR A 85 8.61 -18.25 -4.87
CA THR A 85 9.95 -17.90 -5.35
C THR A 85 10.16 -16.40 -5.29
N LYS A 86 11.41 -15.94 -5.34
CA LYS A 86 11.71 -14.50 -5.47
C LYS A 86 11.05 -13.84 -6.68
N GLY A 87 10.85 -14.60 -7.76
CA GLY A 87 10.15 -14.12 -8.95
C GLY A 87 8.65 -13.92 -8.69
N ASP A 88 8.04 -14.83 -7.94
CA ASP A 88 6.63 -14.72 -7.53
C ASP A 88 6.44 -13.53 -6.60
N GLU A 89 7.31 -13.37 -5.60
CA GLU A 89 7.28 -12.23 -4.68
C GLU A 89 7.32 -10.91 -5.44
N GLN A 90 8.26 -10.75 -6.38
CA GLN A 90 8.37 -9.52 -7.16
C GLN A 90 7.08 -9.23 -7.94
N LYS A 91 6.52 -10.25 -8.61
CA LYS A 91 5.29 -10.10 -9.37
C LYS A 91 4.10 -9.75 -8.47
N ILE A 92 3.99 -10.40 -7.31
CA ILE A 92 2.94 -10.12 -6.31
C ILE A 92 3.03 -8.66 -5.86
N TRP A 93 4.23 -8.16 -5.57
CA TRP A 93 4.44 -6.77 -5.18
C TRP A 93 4.11 -5.78 -6.31
N ASP A 94 4.42 -6.12 -7.56
CA ASP A 94 4.01 -5.31 -8.72
C ASP A 94 2.49 -5.24 -8.87
N ASP A 95 1.81 -6.36 -8.70
CA ASP A 95 0.35 -6.44 -8.83
C ASP A 95 -0.37 -5.78 -7.64
N ILE A 96 0.20 -5.83 -6.44
CA ILE A 96 -0.26 -5.06 -5.28
C ILE A 96 -0.14 -3.56 -5.56
N ARG A 97 0.96 -3.08 -6.14
CA ARG A 97 1.11 -1.66 -6.50
C ARG A 97 0.04 -1.18 -7.46
N LYS A 98 -0.24 -1.96 -8.52
CA LYS A 98 -1.33 -1.66 -9.46
C LYS A 98 -2.69 -1.66 -8.77
N SER A 99 -2.97 -2.67 -7.96
CA SER A 99 -4.25 -2.80 -7.24
C SER A 99 -4.45 -1.67 -6.24
N GLN A 100 -3.41 -1.28 -5.51
CA GLN A 100 -3.41 -0.12 -4.63
C GLN A 100 -3.76 1.15 -5.40
N GLN A 101 -3.18 1.37 -6.59
CA GLN A 101 -3.53 2.50 -7.44
C GLN A 101 -5.02 2.49 -7.82
N SER A 102 -5.54 1.35 -8.29
CA SER A 102 -6.96 1.20 -8.65
C SER A 102 -7.88 1.45 -7.47
N ILE A 103 -7.58 0.92 -6.27
CA ILE A 103 -8.40 1.15 -5.07
C ILE A 103 -8.46 2.64 -4.72
N LEU A 104 -7.35 3.38 -4.87
CA LEU A 104 -7.33 4.82 -4.59
C LEU A 104 -8.12 5.63 -5.61
N GLU A 105 -8.02 5.28 -6.89
CA GLU A 105 -8.81 5.87 -7.96
C GLU A 105 -10.31 5.64 -7.73
N ASP A 106 -10.71 4.39 -7.49
CA ASP A 106 -12.10 3.99 -7.24
C ASP A 106 -12.69 4.70 -6.02
N LYS A 107 -11.93 4.78 -4.93
CA LYS A 107 -12.34 5.48 -3.71
C LYS A 107 -12.18 7.00 -3.78
N LYS A 108 -11.67 7.53 -4.90
CA LYS A 108 -11.39 8.96 -5.11
C LYS A 108 -10.47 9.56 -4.03
N ILE A 109 -9.57 8.76 -3.46
CA ILE A 109 -8.62 9.19 -2.45
C ILE A 109 -7.43 9.84 -3.17
N LYS A 110 -7.25 11.15 -2.95
CA LYS A 110 -6.23 11.95 -3.66
C LYS A 110 -4.87 12.05 -2.95
N HIS A 111 -4.82 11.68 -1.68
CA HIS A 111 -3.59 11.72 -0.88
C HIS A 111 -3.02 10.32 -0.70
N ARG A 112 -1.73 10.21 -0.36
CA ARG A 112 -1.05 8.92 -0.10
C ARG A 112 -0.53 8.77 1.33
N ASN A 113 -1.06 9.60 2.24
CA ASN A 113 -0.67 9.65 3.65
C ASN A 113 -1.28 8.49 4.47
N PHE A 114 -1.12 7.24 4.07
CA PHE A 114 -1.56 6.10 4.87
C PHE A 114 -0.74 4.83 4.58
N GLY A 115 -0.66 3.98 5.60
CA GLY A 115 -0.06 2.65 5.50
C GLY A 115 1.39 2.71 5.01
N GLU A 116 1.71 1.75 4.14
CA GLU A 116 3.06 1.55 3.61
C GLU A 116 3.52 2.69 2.70
N TYR A 117 2.61 3.33 1.95
CA TYR A 117 2.95 4.48 1.11
C TYR A 117 3.56 5.62 1.92
N SER A 118 2.94 5.92 3.05
CA SER A 118 3.43 6.96 3.93
C SER A 118 4.57 6.49 4.83
N LYS A 119 5.21 5.35 4.59
CA LYS A 119 6.30 4.83 5.41
C LYS A 119 7.57 4.77 4.58
N HIS A 120 8.68 5.27 5.11
CA HIS A 120 9.96 5.10 4.44
C HIS A 120 10.43 3.67 4.67
N ASN A 121 10.62 2.94 3.57
CA ASN A 121 11.25 1.63 3.52
C ASN A 121 12.03 1.54 2.21
N CYS A 122 13.32 1.84 2.26
CA CYS A 122 14.17 1.92 1.06
C CYS A 122 14.89 0.60 0.71
N GLY A 123 14.53 -0.50 1.38
CA GLY A 123 15.12 -1.83 1.15
C GLY A 123 16.49 -2.06 1.80
N TYR A 124 17.06 -1.06 2.47
CA TYR A 124 18.31 -1.21 3.23
C TYR A 124 18.00 -1.32 4.72
N ASP A 125 18.28 -2.46 5.34
CA ASP A 125 17.98 -2.70 6.77
C ASP A 125 18.61 -1.67 7.70
N THR A 126 19.77 -1.13 7.34
CA THR A 126 20.53 -0.15 8.13
C THR A 126 20.09 1.31 7.89
N CYS A 127 19.04 1.56 7.11
CA CYS A 127 18.58 2.93 6.87
C CYS A 127 17.92 3.51 8.13
N VAL A 128 18.48 4.61 8.64
CA VAL A 128 17.98 5.34 9.81
C VAL A 128 16.56 5.90 9.64
N TRP A 129 16.11 6.03 8.39
CA TRP A 129 14.79 6.55 8.06
C TRP A 129 13.73 5.44 7.98
N ASN A 130 14.11 4.16 8.02
CA ASN A 130 13.15 3.06 7.94
C ASN A 130 12.11 3.16 9.05
N GLY A 131 10.84 2.99 8.68
CA GLY A 131 9.73 3.05 9.62
C GLY A 131 9.16 4.45 9.87
N ILE A 132 9.81 5.51 9.40
CA ILE A 132 9.32 6.89 9.57
C ILE A 132 8.15 7.16 8.65
N MET A 133 7.16 7.88 9.18
CA MET A 133 6.02 8.31 8.40
C MET A 133 6.38 9.52 7.52
N VAL A 134 6.40 9.33 6.21
CA VAL A 134 6.66 10.35 5.19
C VAL A 134 5.34 11.05 4.84
N ARG A 135 5.33 12.38 4.97
CA ARG A 135 4.20 13.23 4.56
C ARG A 135 4.30 13.57 3.08
N GLN A 136 3.18 13.48 2.35
CA GLN A 136 3.11 13.88 0.95
C GLN A 136 3.57 15.33 0.77
N GLY A 137 4.45 15.57 -0.21
CA GLY A 137 5.05 16.87 -0.49
C GLY A 137 6.28 17.21 0.36
N SER A 138 6.67 16.34 1.30
CA SER A 138 7.99 16.45 1.95
C SER A 138 9.11 16.02 1.00
N TRP A 139 10.35 16.40 1.32
CA TRP A 139 11.52 16.00 0.53
C TRP A 139 11.68 14.48 0.39
N LEU A 140 11.37 13.71 1.44
CA LEU A 140 11.42 12.25 1.42
C LEU A 140 10.29 11.60 0.59
N ALA A 141 9.24 12.36 0.23
CA ALA A 141 8.09 11.84 -0.52
C ALA A 141 8.43 11.44 -1.95
N GLU A 142 9.39 12.11 -2.57
CA GLU A 142 9.71 11.91 -3.99
C GLU A 142 10.27 10.51 -4.25
N SER A 143 11.00 9.93 -3.29
CA SER A 143 11.56 8.59 -3.40
C SER A 143 10.59 7.46 -3.02
N SER A 144 9.58 7.72 -2.19
CA SER A 144 8.78 6.65 -1.56
C SER A 144 7.26 6.73 -1.80
N MET A 145 6.74 7.83 -2.34
CA MET A 145 5.29 8.04 -2.55
C MET A 145 4.93 8.36 -4.00
N HIS A 146 5.32 7.51 -4.94
CA HIS A 146 4.95 7.63 -6.35
C HIS A 146 4.27 6.37 -6.90
N PHE A 147 3.46 6.54 -7.94
CA PHE A 147 3.03 5.46 -8.84
C PHE A 147 3.73 5.64 -10.19
N ASP A 148 3.87 4.56 -10.94
CA ASP A 148 4.43 4.61 -12.30
C ASP A 148 3.60 5.48 -13.26
N SER A 149 2.30 5.63 -12.97
CA SER A 149 1.39 6.51 -13.70
C SER A 149 1.55 7.99 -13.35
N ASP A 150 2.37 8.34 -12.35
CA ASP A 150 2.53 9.72 -11.93
C ASP A 150 3.22 10.57 -13.00
N LYS A 151 2.70 11.79 -13.12
CA LYS A 151 3.32 12.81 -13.96
C LYS A 151 4.70 13.17 -13.40
N ASN A 152 5.75 12.88 -14.17
CA ASN A 152 7.12 13.30 -13.86
C ASN A 152 7.25 14.83 -13.91
N LYS A 153 7.18 15.47 -12.72
CA LYS A 153 7.25 16.93 -12.56
C LYS A 153 8.59 17.51 -13.02
N TYR A 154 9.68 16.79 -12.85
CA TYR A 154 11.01 17.23 -13.26
C TYR A 154 11.08 17.37 -14.78
N GLN A 155 10.64 16.35 -15.51
CA GLN A 155 10.57 16.38 -16.98
C GLN A 155 9.62 17.48 -17.49
N GLN A 156 8.50 17.73 -16.78
CA GLN A 156 7.61 18.85 -17.12
C GLN A 156 8.29 20.21 -16.95
N LYS A 157 9.04 20.40 -15.86
CA LYS A 157 9.78 21.63 -15.62
C LYS A 157 10.83 21.86 -16.70
N LEU A 158 11.64 20.85 -17.02
CA LEU A 158 12.63 20.92 -18.10
C LEU A 158 12.01 21.30 -19.45
N LYS A 159 10.89 20.68 -19.83
CA LYS A 159 10.16 21.02 -21.06
C LYS A 159 9.62 22.45 -21.04
N SER A 160 9.11 22.89 -19.89
CA SER A 160 8.60 24.26 -19.72
C SER A 160 9.71 25.29 -19.85
N ASP A 161 10.85 25.07 -19.19
CA ASP A 161 12.01 25.96 -19.20
C ASP A 161 12.65 26.01 -20.59
N LYS A 162 12.75 24.87 -21.29
CA LYS A 162 13.17 24.82 -22.70
C LYS A 162 12.26 25.69 -23.58
N ARG A 163 10.94 25.51 -23.50
CA ARG A 163 9.98 26.31 -24.28
C ARG A 163 10.05 27.80 -23.94
N LYS A 164 10.32 28.17 -22.68
CA LYS A 164 10.51 29.57 -22.27
C LYS A 164 11.79 30.15 -22.89
N SER A 165 12.88 29.39 -22.88
CA SER A 165 14.14 29.77 -23.54
C SER A 165 13.97 29.93 -25.05
N ASP A 166 13.30 28.99 -25.71
CA ASP A 166 13.08 29.02 -27.15
C ASP A 166 12.28 30.27 -27.57
N ARG A 167 11.17 30.58 -26.87
CA ARG A 167 10.40 31.82 -27.10
C ARG A 167 11.22 33.09 -26.88
N LYS A 168 12.11 33.09 -25.88
CA LYS A 168 12.98 34.25 -25.62
C LYS A 168 13.99 34.43 -26.75
N ARG A 169 14.55 33.34 -27.30
CA ARG A 169 15.46 33.39 -28.45
C ARG A 169 14.75 33.87 -29.71
N GLU A 170 13.57 33.33 -30.03
CA GLU A 170 12.77 33.81 -31.17
C GLU A 170 12.51 35.31 -31.09
N ARG A 171 12.07 35.80 -29.92
CA ARG A 171 11.84 37.22 -29.72
C ARG A 171 13.11 38.06 -29.92
N GLN A 172 14.25 37.60 -29.41
CA GLN A 172 15.53 38.29 -29.61
C GLN A 172 16.00 38.29 -31.08
N ILE A 173 15.67 37.26 -31.85
CA ILE A 173 15.96 37.21 -33.29
C ILE A 173 15.10 38.25 -34.01
N ILE A 174 13.79 38.25 -33.76
CA ILE A 174 12.85 39.23 -34.33
C ILE A 174 13.27 40.66 -33.98
N ASP A 175 13.54 40.94 -32.69
CA ASP A 175 13.92 42.28 -32.25
C ASP A 175 15.22 42.76 -32.94
N ARG A 176 16.20 41.86 -33.16
CA ARG A 176 17.43 42.19 -33.90
C ARG A 176 17.19 42.45 -35.38
N GLU A 177 16.32 41.67 -36.02
CA GLU A 177 15.96 41.87 -37.43
C GLU A 177 15.32 43.24 -37.65
N PHE A 178 14.45 43.68 -36.74
CA PHE A 178 13.85 45.02 -36.76
C PHE A 178 14.83 46.17 -36.42
N GLU A 179 15.90 45.92 -35.67
CA GLU A 179 16.94 46.92 -35.39
C GLU A 179 17.94 47.11 -36.55
N THR A 180 17.96 46.18 -37.51
CA THR A 180 18.85 46.22 -38.69
C THR A 180 18.20 46.78 -39.96
N GLU A 181 16.92 47.14 -39.93
CA GLU A 181 16.22 47.95 -40.95
C GLU A 181 16.27 49.45 -40.59
#